data_AF-A0A9P0VXW2-F1
#
_entry.id   AF-A0A9P0VXW2-F1
#
_cell.length_a   1.000
_cell.length_b   1.000
_cell.length_c   1.000
_cell.angle_alpha   90.00
_cell.angle_beta   90.00
_cell.angle_gamma   90.00
#
_symmetry.space_group_name_H-M   'P 1'
#
loop_
_entity.id
_entity.type
_entity.pdbx_description
1 polymer ?
#
loop_
_entity_poly.entity_id
_entity_poly.type
_entity_poly.pdbx_seq_one_letter_code
_entity_poly.pdbx_strand_id
1 'polypeptide(L)'
;MAFATSLIQYLPSKFFGFLPLYIGVELILGFAILNKAGGAYGIVSIFTGHPINFWQWLYNSLAIATLPIYISGLSHLQIRPSNVRKISISCLVYVADTVIGILYTLYFVYFWFSNEDDISETEGTRTKDLPPDLAAQSASAGRELFITTGSTIVLTVLRVYFTLVLVSFTRTLLKQTAGQRLVADDEEDEFNKEGKVARVKKWIFGLEIRSSEILSDYFT
;
A
#
# COMPACT_ATOMS: atom_id res chain seq x y z
N MET A 1 -10.64 22.20 -6.42
CA MET A 1 -9.42 23.01 -6.25
C MET A 1 -9.10 23.33 -4.78
N ALA A 2 -9.99 23.94 -4.00
CA ALA A 2 -9.71 24.31 -2.59
C ALA A 2 -9.24 23.16 -1.66
N PHE A 3 -9.79 21.95 -1.83
CA PHE A 3 -9.38 20.77 -1.05
C PHE A 3 -7.94 20.34 -1.36
N ALA A 4 -7.55 20.35 -2.64
CA ALA A 4 -6.19 20.00 -3.07
C ALA A 4 -5.16 21.01 -2.56
N THR A 5 -5.48 22.30 -2.61
CA THR A 5 -4.63 23.38 -2.07
C THR A 5 -4.42 23.25 -0.57
N SER A 6 -5.46 22.86 0.17
CA SER A 6 -5.38 22.61 1.62
C SER A 6 -4.52 21.38 1.92
N LEU A 7 -4.68 20.29 1.17
CA LEU A 7 -3.87 19.08 1.30
C LEU A 7 -2.38 19.36 1.08
N ILE A 8 -2.06 20.17 0.08
CA ILE A 8 -0.70 20.62 -0.25
C ILE A 8 -0.02 21.33 0.93
N GLN A 9 -0.78 22.07 1.75
CA GLN A 9 -0.23 22.76 2.92
C GLN A 9 0.20 21.78 4.03
N TYR A 10 -0.47 20.64 4.15
CA TYR A 10 -0.19 19.62 5.18
C TYR A 10 0.81 18.54 4.72
N LEU A 11 1.34 18.64 3.51
CA LEU A 11 2.33 17.67 3.00
C LEU A 11 3.65 17.76 3.78
N PRO A 12 4.21 16.63 4.23
CA PRO A 12 5.45 16.64 5.00
C PRO A 12 6.64 17.07 4.13
N SER A 13 7.44 18.01 4.63
CA SER A 13 8.67 18.47 3.96
C SER A 13 9.92 17.68 4.37
N LYS A 14 9.83 16.87 5.42
CA LYS A 14 10.87 15.95 5.91
C LYS A 14 10.22 14.65 6.40
N PHE A 15 10.89 13.52 6.22
CA PHE A 15 10.46 12.24 6.79
C PHE A 15 10.70 12.23 8.30
N PHE A 16 9.64 11.99 9.09
CA PHE A 16 9.59 12.16 10.55
C PHE A 16 10.13 13.51 11.07
N GLY A 17 10.21 14.55 10.23
CA GLY A 17 10.69 15.87 10.61
C GLY A 17 12.22 16.07 10.56
N PHE A 18 13.02 15.00 10.47
CA PHE A 18 14.48 15.11 10.50
C PHE A 18 15.20 14.44 9.31
N LEU A 19 14.59 13.45 8.65
CA LEU A 19 15.20 12.76 7.51
C LEU A 19 14.77 13.39 6.16
N PRO A 20 15.63 13.35 5.13
CA PRO A 20 15.25 13.65 3.76
C PRO A 20 14.09 12.76 3.27
N LEU A 21 13.20 13.31 2.43
CA LEU A 21 12.05 12.55 1.91
C LEU A 21 12.46 11.31 1.11
N TYR A 22 13.58 11.38 0.37
CA TYR A 22 13.99 10.25 -0.46
C TYR A 22 14.28 9.00 0.38
N ILE A 23 14.88 9.17 1.57
CA ILE A 23 15.12 8.07 2.52
C ILE A 23 13.79 7.52 3.02
N GLY A 24 12.85 8.41 3.35
CA GLY A 24 11.49 8.02 3.73
C GLY A 24 10.82 7.17 2.66
N VAL A 25 10.85 7.61 1.41
CA VAL A 25 10.28 6.87 0.27
C VAL A 25 10.98 5.54 0.04
N GLU A 26 12.30 5.48 0.16
CA GLU A 26 13.07 4.24 0.05
C GLU A 26 12.62 3.21 1.10
N LEU A 27 12.51 3.63 2.36
CA LEU A 27 12.03 2.78 3.45
C LEU A 27 10.57 2.37 3.25
N ILE A 28 9.69 3.31 2.89
CA ILE A 28 8.26 3.05 2.67
C ILE A 28 8.07 2.00 1.57
N LEU A 29 8.75 2.16 0.43
CA LEU A 29 8.65 1.21 -0.67
C LEU A 29 9.28 -0.14 -0.30
N GLY A 30 10.40 -0.14 0.43
CA GLY A 30 11.02 -1.37 0.95
C GLY A 30 10.06 -2.16 1.85
N PHE A 31 9.45 -1.50 2.84
CA PHE A 31 8.44 -2.11 3.72
C PHE A 31 7.20 -2.56 2.94
N ALA A 32 6.76 -1.78 1.94
CA ALA A 32 5.64 -2.15 1.09
C ALA A 32 5.92 -3.44 0.32
N ILE A 33 7.11 -3.59 -0.28
CA ILE A 33 7.49 -4.81 -0.99
C ILE A 33 7.46 -6.03 -0.06
N LEU A 34 8.04 -5.92 1.14
CA LEU A 34 8.03 -6.99 2.13
C LEU A 34 6.60 -7.36 2.56
N ASN A 35 5.75 -6.36 2.81
CA ASN A 35 4.35 -6.58 3.16
C ASN A 35 3.57 -7.27 2.01
N LYS A 36 3.79 -6.82 0.77
CA LYS A 36 3.11 -7.36 -0.41
C LYS A 36 3.60 -8.75 -0.82
N ALA A 37 4.83 -9.11 -0.49
CA ALA A 37 5.35 -10.46 -0.72
C ALA A 37 4.51 -11.53 0.03
N GLY A 38 3.91 -11.17 1.17
CA GLY A 38 2.96 -12.02 1.88
C GLY A 38 1.71 -12.37 1.07
N GLY A 39 1.36 -11.61 0.04
CA GLY A 39 0.27 -11.96 -0.88
C GLY A 39 0.44 -13.34 -1.53
N ALA A 40 1.68 -13.85 -1.64
CA ALA A 40 1.99 -15.18 -2.14
C ALA A 40 1.20 -16.30 -1.42
N TYR A 41 0.88 -16.13 -0.14
CA TYR A 41 0.09 -17.10 0.63
C TYR A 41 -1.32 -17.31 0.04
N GLY A 42 -1.93 -16.27 -0.54
CA GLY A 42 -3.21 -16.40 -1.22
C GLY A 42 -3.16 -17.31 -2.45
N ILE A 43 -2.05 -17.30 -3.19
CA ILE A 43 -1.86 -18.22 -4.33
C ILE A 43 -1.62 -19.64 -3.82
N VAL A 44 -0.78 -19.80 -2.80
CA VAL A 44 -0.47 -21.11 -2.20
C VAL A 44 -1.74 -21.79 -1.69
N SER A 45 -2.70 -21.03 -1.13
CA SER A 45 -3.97 -21.57 -0.63
C SER A 45 -4.79 -22.34 -1.69
N ILE A 46 -4.71 -21.94 -2.97
CA ILE A 46 -5.39 -22.64 -4.07
C ILE A 46 -4.80 -24.04 -4.26
N PHE A 47 -3.47 -24.14 -4.16
CA PHE A 47 -2.75 -25.40 -4.36
C PHE A 47 -2.85 -26.34 -3.16
N THR A 48 -2.97 -25.79 -1.95
CA THR A 48 -3.09 -26.60 -0.72
C THR A 48 -4.52 -27.00 -0.39
N GLY A 49 -5.52 -26.44 -1.08
CA GLY A 49 -6.93 -26.66 -0.76
C GLY A 49 -7.37 -26.02 0.54
N HIS A 50 -6.62 -25.03 1.05
CA HIS A 50 -6.96 -24.33 2.28
C HIS A 50 -8.22 -23.46 2.06
N PRO A 51 -9.23 -23.53 2.95
CA PRO A 51 -10.47 -22.79 2.78
C PRO A 51 -10.25 -21.29 2.99
N ILE A 52 -10.06 -20.55 1.89
CA ILE A 52 -9.93 -19.10 1.87
C ILE A 52 -11.21 -18.45 1.32
N ASN A 53 -11.68 -17.39 1.98
CA ASN A 53 -12.81 -16.62 1.43
C ASN A 53 -12.38 -15.85 0.17
N PHE A 54 -13.30 -15.67 -0.78
CA PHE A 54 -13.08 -14.86 -1.99
C PHE A 54 -12.45 -13.49 -1.70
N TRP A 55 -12.90 -12.78 -0.66
CA TRP A 55 -12.38 -11.45 -0.30
C TRP A 55 -10.92 -11.50 0.15
N GLN A 56 -10.54 -12.51 0.93
CA GLN A 56 -9.16 -12.74 1.36
C GLN A 56 -8.29 -13.11 0.15
N TRP A 57 -8.80 -13.95 -0.75
CA TRP A 57 -8.09 -14.32 -1.97
C TRP A 57 -7.86 -13.11 -2.89
N LEU A 58 -8.88 -12.26 -3.06
CA LEU A 58 -8.80 -11.04 -3.86
C LEU A 58 -7.77 -10.06 -3.28
N TYR A 59 -7.78 -9.86 -1.96
CA TYR A 59 -6.81 -8.98 -1.28
C TYR A 59 -5.36 -9.46 -1.49
N ASN A 60 -5.11 -10.75 -1.32
CA ASN A 60 -3.78 -11.35 -1.55
C ASN A 60 -3.35 -11.26 -3.02
N SER A 61 -4.28 -11.45 -3.96
CA SER A 61 -4.01 -11.34 -5.39
C SER A 61 -3.66 -9.91 -5.81
N LEU A 62 -4.40 -8.92 -5.29
CA LEU A 62 -4.09 -7.50 -5.48
C LEU A 62 -2.71 -7.15 -4.89
N ALA A 63 -2.35 -7.74 -3.74
CA ALA A 63 -1.04 -7.52 -3.14
C ALA A 63 0.10 -7.95 -4.07
N ILE A 64 0.00 -9.13 -4.68
CA ILE A 64 0.99 -9.61 -5.66
C ILE A 64 0.98 -8.74 -6.94
N ALA A 65 -0.19 -8.34 -7.42
CA ALA A 65 -0.30 -7.53 -8.64
C ALA A 65 0.41 -6.17 -8.52
N THR A 66 0.40 -5.57 -7.32
CA THR A 66 1.09 -4.28 -7.06
C THR A 66 2.61 -4.40 -6.88
N LEU A 67 3.12 -5.60 -6.60
CA LEU A 67 4.50 -5.84 -6.21
C LEU A 67 5.55 -5.41 -7.27
N PRO A 68 5.37 -5.70 -8.58
CA PRO A 68 6.30 -5.24 -9.61
C PRO A 68 6.40 -3.71 -9.69
N ILE A 69 5.31 -3.00 -9.41
CA ILE A 69 5.26 -1.53 -9.45
C ILE A 69 6.07 -0.93 -8.29
N TYR A 70 6.00 -1.54 -7.10
CA TYR A 70 6.81 -1.09 -5.96
C TYR A 70 8.29 -1.40 -6.13
N ILE A 71 8.64 -2.57 -6.69
CA ILE A 71 10.03 -2.90 -7.03
C ILE A 71 10.57 -1.91 -8.05
N SER A 72 9.80 -1.60 -9.11
CA SER A 72 10.18 -0.62 -10.12
C SER A 72 10.41 0.77 -9.50
N GLY A 73 9.47 1.24 -8.68
CA GLY A 73 9.60 2.52 -7.98
C GLY A 73 10.85 2.60 -7.11
N LEU A 74 11.15 1.56 -6.34
CA LEU A 74 12.32 1.52 -5.46
C LEU A 74 13.63 1.49 -6.26
N SER A 75 13.69 0.67 -7.30
CA SER A 75 14.89 0.47 -8.13
C SER A 75 15.27 1.75 -8.89
N HIS A 76 14.27 2.53 -9.28
CA HIS A 76 14.45 3.77 -10.04
C HIS A 76 14.52 5.03 -9.17
N LEU A 77 14.41 4.91 -7.85
CA LEU A 77 14.46 6.04 -6.91
C LEU A 77 15.82 6.75 -6.89
N GLN A 78 16.91 5.99 -7.07
CA GLN A 78 18.28 6.48 -6.98
C GLN A 78 18.83 7.01 -8.32
N ILE A 79 18.16 6.74 -9.45
CA ILE A 79 18.58 7.14 -10.80
C ILE A 79 17.82 8.42 -11.21
N ARG A 80 18.32 9.59 -10.80
CA ARG A 80 17.76 10.91 -11.14
C ARG A 80 18.45 11.44 -12.40
N PRO A 81 17.74 11.82 -13.50
CA PRO A 81 16.47 12.54 -13.50
C PRO A 81 15.33 11.96 -14.41
N SER A 82 15.51 10.79 -15.08
CA SER A 82 14.54 10.34 -16.10
C SER A 82 13.32 9.55 -15.59
N ASN A 83 13.28 9.18 -14.30
CA ASN A 83 12.32 8.18 -13.80
C ASN A 83 11.11 8.73 -13.06
N VAL A 84 10.78 10.03 -13.21
CA VAL A 84 9.61 10.62 -12.53
C VAL A 84 8.32 9.87 -12.85
N ARG A 85 8.16 9.40 -14.09
CA ARG A 85 7.01 8.60 -14.53
C ARG A 85 6.81 7.33 -13.68
N LYS A 86 7.89 6.61 -13.38
CA LYS A 86 7.87 5.39 -12.56
C LYS A 86 7.52 5.68 -11.11
N ILE A 87 8.02 6.78 -10.56
CA ILE A 87 7.65 7.21 -9.21
C ILE A 87 6.19 7.68 -9.15
N SER A 88 5.70 8.36 -10.19
CA SER A 88 4.30 8.80 -10.32
C SER A 88 3.32 7.63 -10.30
N ILE A 89 3.57 6.57 -11.08
CA ILE A 89 2.70 5.39 -11.07
C ILE A 89 2.76 4.67 -9.72
N SER A 90 3.96 4.52 -9.13
CA SER A 90 4.09 3.93 -7.80
C SER A 90 3.35 4.74 -6.73
N CYS A 91 3.37 6.08 -6.82
CA CYS A 91 2.62 6.96 -5.93
C CYS A 91 1.11 6.75 -6.04
N LEU A 92 0.57 6.77 -7.27
CA LEU A 92 -0.87 6.61 -7.49
C LEU A 92 -1.34 5.22 -7.05
N VAL A 93 -0.57 4.18 -7.37
CA VAL A 93 -0.84 2.80 -6.92
C VAL A 93 -0.80 2.70 -5.41
N TYR A 94 0.17 3.32 -4.74
CA TYR A 94 0.25 3.30 -3.28
C TYR A 94 -0.92 4.05 -2.61
N VAL A 95 -1.38 5.16 -3.19
CA VAL A 95 -2.59 5.86 -2.74
C VAL A 95 -3.81 4.96 -2.87
N ALA A 96 -4.01 4.35 -4.04
CA ALA A 96 -5.12 3.41 -4.27
C ALA A 96 -5.05 2.19 -3.34
N ASP A 97 -3.86 1.62 -3.16
CA ASP A 97 -3.60 0.51 -2.25
C ASP A 97 -3.89 0.88 -0.79
N THR A 98 -3.60 2.11 -0.39
CA THR A 98 -3.95 2.62 0.94
C THR A 98 -5.46 2.68 1.13
N VAL A 99 -6.20 3.22 0.15
CA VAL A 99 -7.67 3.29 0.18
C VAL A 99 -8.27 1.89 0.24
N ILE A 100 -7.84 1.00 -0.64
CA ILE A 100 -8.28 -0.41 -0.67
C ILE A 100 -7.97 -1.07 0.67
N GLY A 101 -6.75 -0.88 1.21
CA GLY A 101 -6.35 -1.42 2.50
C GLY A 101 -7.23 -0.95 3.66
N ILE A 102 -7.64 0.33 3.68
CA ILE A 102 -8.58 0.87 4.67
C ILE A 102 -9.96 0.23 4.52
N LEU A 103 -10.47 0.11 3.29
CA LEU A 103 -11.77 -0.54 3.03
C LEU A 103 -11.76 -2.00 3.50
N TYR A 104 -10.70 -2.74 3.22
CA TYR A 104 -10.54 -4.10 3.72
C TYR A 104 -10.42 -4.17 5.23
N THR A 105 -9.71 -3.23 5.85
CA THR A 105 -9.62 -3.14 7.32
C THR A 105 -11.01 -2.92 7.93
N LEU A 106 -11.80 -1.99 7.39
CA LEU A 106 -13.18 -1.76 7.84
C LEU A 106 -14.07 -3.00 7.63
N TYR A 107 -13.95 -3.67 6.48
CA TYR A 107 -14.66 -4.91 6.20
C TYR A 107 -14.32 -6.01 7.22
N PHE A 108 -13.04 -6.24 7.50
CA PHE A 108 -12.61 -7.26 8.45
C PHE A 108 -12.97 -6.92 9.88
N VAL A 109 -12.89 -5.64 10.27
CA VAL A 109 -13.36 -5.17 11.58
C VAL A 109 -14.84 -5.47 11.73
N TYR A 110 -15.67 -5.10 10.76
CA TYR A 110 -17.11 -5.39 10.78
C TYR A 110 -17.38 -6.90 10.83
N PHE A 111 -16.72 -7.68 9.99
CA PHE A 111 -16.86 -9.13 9.94
C PHE A 111 -16.44 -9.80 11.26
N TRP A 112 -15.32 -9.35 11.86
CA TRP A 112 -14.83 -9.87 13.12
C TRP A 112 -15.84 -9.61 14.25
N PHE A 113 -16.25 -8.36 14.44
CA PHE A 113 -17.17 -7.99 15.52
C PHE A 113 -18.56 -8.60 15.35
N SER A 114 -19.06 -8.72 14.12
CA SER A 114 -20.37 -9.35 13.87
C SER A 114 -20.37 -10.84 14.22
N ASN A 115 -19.23 -11.53 14.09
CA ASN A 115 -19.11 -12.95 14.40
C ASN A 115 -18.75 -13.20 15.87
N GLU A 116 -18.12 -12.26 16.56
CA GLU A 116 -17.77 -12.37 17.98
C GLU A 116 -19.02 -12.41 18.88
N ASP A 117 -20.07 -11.67 18.49
CA ASP A 117 -21.35 -11.66 19.20
C ASP A 117 -21.99 -13.07 19.22
N ASP A 118 -21.83 -13.86 18.16
CA ASP A 118 -22.31 -15.25 18.08
C ASP A 118 -21.45 -16.22 18.93
N ILE A 119 -20.15 -15.95 19.08
CA ILE A 119 -19.18 -16.84 19.76
C ILE A 119 -19.21 -16.65 21.29
N SER A 120 -19.48 -15.43 21.75
CA SER A 120 -19.48 -15.03 23.17
C SER A 120 -20.48 -15.82 24.02
N GLU A 121 -21.63 -16.21 23.46
CA GLU A 121 -22.61 -17.07 24.15
C GLU A 121 -22.10 -18.50 24.37
N THR A 122 -21.22 -19.00 23.49
CA THR A 122 -20.72 -20.38 23.53
C THR A 122 -19.49 -20.52 24.45
N GLU A 123 -18.60 -19.52 24.49
CA GLU A 123 -17.38 -19.51 25.31
C GLU A 123 -17.68 -19.37 26.82
N GLY A 124 -18.69 -18.58 27.21
CA GLY A 124 -19.07 -18.38 28.62
C GLY A 124 -19.51 -19.65 29.36
N THR A 125 -19.80 -20.72 28.63
CA THR A 125 -20.12 -22.04 29.18
C THR A 125 -18.85 -22.89 29.41
N ARG A 126 -17.80 -22.73 28.59
CA ARG A 126 -16.55 -23.52 28.66
C ARG A 126 -15.54 -22.99 29.68
N THR A 127 -15.53 -21.69 29.97
CA THR A 127 -14.57 -21.09 30.92
C THR A 127 -14.82 -21.50 32.38
N LYS A 128 -16.01 -22.03 32.69
CA LYS A 128 -16.37 -22.49 34.05
C LYS A 128 -15.65 -23.77 34.48
N ASP A 129 -15.10 -24.53 33.53
CA ASP A 129 -14.50 -25.85 33.79
C ASP A 129 -12.95 -25.86 33.72
N LEU A 130 -12.29 -24.71 33.52
CA LEU A 130 -10.82 -24.65 33.44
C LEU A 130 -10.15 -24.53 34.83
N PRO A 131 -9.01 -25.21 35.07
CA PRO A 131 -8.21 -25.04 36.28
C PRO A 131 -7.76 -23.58 36.47
N PRO A 132 -7.73 -23.06 37.71
CA PRO A 132 -7.45 -21.65 38.00
C PRO A 132 -6.07 -21.18 37.53
N ASP A 133 -5.06 -22.07 37.51
CA ASP A 133 -3.72 -21.77 37.00
C ASP A 133 -3.67 -21.52 35.49
N LEU A 134 -4.53 -22.20 34.72
CA LEU A 134 -4.63 -22.04 33.26
C LEU A 134 -5.49 -20.81 32.89
N ALA A 135 -6.54 -20.54 33.67
CA ALA A 135 -7.35 -19.33 33.52
C ALA A 135 -6.53 -18.06 33.79
N ALA A 136 -5.59 -18.09 34.74
CA ALA A 136 -4.70 -16.97 35.05
C ALA A 136 -3.63 -16.70 33.97
N GLN A 137 -3.29 -17.68 33.13
CA GLN A 137 -2.32 -17.53 32.04
C GLN A 137 -2.95 -16.99 30.74
N SER A 138 -4.27 -17.03 30.61
CA SER A 138 -4.97 -16.49 29.44
C SER A 138 -5.05 -14.96 29.54
N ALA A 139 -4.82 -14.27 28.41
CA ALA A 139 -5.06 -12.83 28.36
C ALA A 139 -6.55 -12.56 28.55
N SER A 140 -6.92 -11.49 29.26
CA SER A 140 -8.34 -11.12 29.30
C SER A 140 -8.77 -10.74 27.87
N ALA A 141 -9.98 -11.15 27.47
CA ALA A 141 -10.52 -10.82 26.15
C ALA A 141 -10.46 -9.31 25.85
N GLY A 142 -10.67 -8.46 26.86
CA GLY A 142 -10.52 -7.01 26.73
C GLY A 142 -9.08 -6.55 26.43
N ARG A 143 -8.06 -7.24 26.95
CA ARG A 143 -6.65 -6.94 26.66
C ARG A 143 -6.30 -7.30 25.22
N GLU A 144 -6.74 -8.47 24.74
CA GLU A 144 -6.49 -8.90 23.36
C GLU A 144 -7.19 -7.97 22.36
N LEU A 145 -8.43 -7.57 22.65
CA LEU A 145 -9.18 -6.64 21.82
C LEU A 145 -8.52 -5.27 21.75
N PHE A 146 -8.09 -4.73 22.91
CA PHE A 146 -7.43 -3.43 22.98
C PHE A 146 -6.13 -3.42 22.19
N ILE A 147 -5.29 -4.45 22.34
CA ILE A 147 -4.02 -4.55 21.63
C ILE A 147 -4.24 -4.69 20.11
N THR A 148 -5.17 -5.55 19.69
CA THR A 148 -5.44 -5.80 18.27
C THR A 148 -6.06 -4.58 17.59
N THR A 149 -7.07 -3.98 18.20
CA THR A 149 -7.74 -2.78 17.67
C THR A 149 -6.79 -1.59 17.69
N GLY A 150 -6.09 -1.37 18.81
CA GLY A 150 -5.13 -0.28 18.97
C GLY A 150 -3.98 -0.36 17.97
N SER A 151 -3.38 -1.54 17.80
CA SER A 151 -2.33 -1.74 16.80
C SER A 151 -2.84 -1.52 15.38
N THR A 152 -4.06 -1.97 15.07
CA THR A 152 -4.68 -1.76 13.75
C THR A 152 -4.88 -0.28 13.46
N ILE A 153 -5.37 0.50 14.42
CA ILE A 153 -5.54 1.96 14.28
C ILE A 153 -4.19 2.63 14.06
N VAL A 154 -3.19 2.32 14.90
CA VAL A 154 -1.85 2.90 14.80
C VAL A 154 -1.20 2.60 13.44
N LEU A 155 -1.27 1.35 12.98
CA LEU A 155 -0.73 0.95 11.68
C LEU A 155 -1.48 1.62 10.52
N THR A 156 -2.79 1.84 10.67
CA THR A 156 -3.59 2.54 9.66
C THR A 156 -3.21 4.01 9.57
N VAL A 157 -3.04 4.70 10.72
CA VAL A 157 -2.58 6.09 10.76
C VAL A 157 -1.18 6.22 10.18
N LEU A 158 -0.27 5.31 10.55
CA LEU A 158 1.09 5.28 10.01
C LEU A 158 1.09 5.09 8.49
N ARG A 159 0.24 4.18 7.98
CA ARG A 159 0.08 3.97 6.53
C ARG A 159 -0.39 5.26 5.84
N VAL A 160 -1.39 5.96 6.38
CA VAL A 160 -1.85 7.24 5.83
C VAL A 160 -0.71 8.28 5.82
N TYR A 161 0.08 8.35 6.88
CA TYR A 161 1.26 9.22 6.92
C TYR A 161 2.29 8.87 5.83
N PHE A 162 2.57 7.59 5.62
CA PHE A 162 3.47 7.14 4.55
C PHE A 162 2.96 7.51 3.16
N THR A 163 1.64 7.42 2.94
CA THR A 163 1.01 7.90 1.71
C THR A 163 1.28 9.37 1.49
N LEU A 164 1.13 10.21 2.52
CA LEU A 164 1.42 11.65 2.43
C LEU A 164 2.89 11.94 2.13
N VAL A 165 3.82 11.18 2.71
CA VAL A 165 5.26 11.29 2.43
C VAL A 165 5.56 10.99 0.96
N LEU A 166 4.99 9.91 0.41
CA LEU A 166 5.19 9.52 -0.98
C LEU A 166 4.60 10.53 -1.96
N VAL A 167 3.41 11.07 -1.65
CA VAL A 167 2.76 12.15 -2.43
C VAL A 167 3.63 13.42 -2.40
N SER A 168 4.16 13.80 -1.23
CA SER A 168 5.03 14.98 -1.09
C SER A 168 6.32 14.87 -1.89
N PHE A 169 6.92 13.68 -1.89
CA PHE A 169 8.14 13.41 -2.64
C PHE A 169 7.88 13.48 -4.15
N THR A 170 6.83 12.81 -4.63
CA THR A 170 6.45 12.79 -6.04
C THR A 170 6.13 14.19 -6.56
N ARG A 171 5.44 15.02 -5.76
CA ARG A 171 5.22 16.44 -6.08
C ARG A 171 6.53 17.20 -6.26
N THR A 172 7.49 16.99 -5.37
CA THR A 172 8.80 17.65 -5.44
C THR A 172 9.55 17.24 -6.71
N LEU A 173 9.50 15.96 -7.08
CA LEU A 173 10.08 15.46 -8.33
C LEU A 173 9.39 16.05 -9.57
N LEU A 174 8.06 16.07 -9.62
CA LEU A 174 7.31 16.63 -10.74
C LEU A 174 7.65 18.12 -10.97
N LYS A 175 7.79 18.89 -9.90
CA LYS A 175 8.22 20.30 -9.99
C LYS A 175 9.64 20.47 -10.51
N GLN A 176 10.57 19.60 -10.09
CA GLN A 176 11.96 19.63 -10.58
C GLN A 176 12.02 19.28 -12.07
N THR A 177 11.20 18.34 -12.50
CA THR A 177 11.19 17.81 -13.86
C THR A 177 10.36 18.62 -14.84
N ALA A 178 9.36 19.38 -14.39
CA ALA A 178 8.66 20.36 -15.24
C ALA A 178 9.62 21.41 -15.84
N GLY A 179 10.77 21.66 -15.20
CA GLY A 179 11.85 22.50 -15.73
C GLY A 179 12.85 21.78 -16.65
N GLN A 180 12.79 20.45 -16.76
CA GLN A 180 13.79 19.61 -17.41
C GLN A 180 13.10 18.75 -18.47
N ARG A 181 13.12 19.23 -19.73
CA ARG A 181 12.53 18.58 -20.91
C ARG A 181 12.92 17.09 -20.94
N LEU A 182 11.97 16.22 -20.57
CA LEU A 182 12.24 14.79 -20.39
C LEU A 182 12.54 14.13 -21.73
N VAL A 183 13.52 13.24 -21.65
CA VAL A 183 14.22 12.52 -22.70
C VAL A 183 13.25 11.72 -23.57
N ALA A 184 13.24 12.07 -24.86
CA ALA A 184 12.53 11.40 -25.95
C ALA A 184 13.22 10.09 -26.40
N ASP A 185 14.42 9.77 -25.91
CA ASP A 185 15.21 8.63 -26.41
C ASP A 185 14.69 7.24 -25.99
N ASP A 186 14.02 7.09 -24.84
CA ASP A 186 13.47 5.79 -24.42
C ASP A 186 12.16 5.42 -25.16
N GLU A 187 11.54 6.38 -25.87
CA GLU A 187 10.21 6.24 -26.47
C GLU A 187 10.22 5.48 -27.81
N GLU A 188 11.31 5.55 -28.57
CA GLU A 188 11.42 4.94 -29.90
C GLU A 188 11.82 3.46 -29.86
N ASP A 189 12.72 3.07 -28.94
CA ASP A 189 13.27 1.70 -28.87
C ASP A 189 12.29 0.67 -28.27
N GLU A 190 11.41 1.09 -27.35
CA GLU A 190 10.44 0.18 -26.71
C GLU A 190 9.17 0.01 -27.57
N PHE A 191 8.87 0.98 -28.44
CA PHE A 191 7.74 0.88 -29.38
C PHE A 191 7.98 -0.07 -30.55
N ASN A 192 9.25 -0.31 -30.91
CA ASN A 192 9.63 -1.11 -32.08
C ASN A 192 9.68 -2.62 -31.80
N LYS A 193 9.48 -3.06 -30.55
CA LYS A 193 9.44 -4.49 -30.19
C LYS A 193 8.05 -5.07 -30.41
N GLU A 194 7.97 -6.12 -31.23
CA GLU A 194 6.72 -6.87 -31.44
C GLU A 194 6.65 -8.09 -30.51
N GLY A 195 5.49 -8.30 -29.87
CA GLY A 195 5.25 -9.45 -29.00
C GLY A 195 4.21 -9.19 -27.90
N LYS A 196 3.73 -10.27 -27.26
CA LYS A 196 2.76 -10.20 -26.15
C LYS A 196 3.32 -9.40 -24.96
N VAL A 197 4.60 -9.60 -24.63
CA VAL A 197 5.30 -8.87 -23.56
C VAL A 197 5.46 -7.39 -23.91
N ALA A 198 5.76 -7.07 -25.17
CA ALA A 198 5.88 -5.68 -25.62
C ALA A 198 4.54 -4.94 -25.54
N ARG A 199 3.41 -5.61 -25.82
CA ARG A 199 2.08 -5.03 -25.63
C ARG A 199 1.80 -4.67 -24.17
N VAL A 200 2.15 -5.55 -23.24
CA VAL A 200 2.01 -5.30 -21.79
C VAL A 200 2.90 -4.13 -21.37
N LYS A 201 4.16 -4.08 -21.83
CA LYS A 201 5.07 -2.96 -21.57
C LYS A 201 4.53 -1.64 -22.09
N LYS A 202 4.03 -1.59 -23.34
CA LYS A 202 3.36 -0.41 -23.91
C LYS A 202 2.18 0.05 -23.08
N TRP A 203 1.39 -0.89 -22.56
CA TRP A 203 0.26 -0.58 -21.69
C TRP A 203 0.71 0.00 -20.34
N ILE A 204 1.73 -0.60 -19.71
CA ILE A 204 2.32 -0.07 -18.47
C ILE A 204 2.90 1.33 -18.71
N PHE A 205 3.62 1.53 -19.80
CA PHE A 205 4.17 2.82 -20.18
C PHE A 205 3.08 3.89 -20.38
N GLY A 206 1.96 3.52 -21.02
CA GLY A 206 0.80 4.41 -21.13
C GLY A 206 0.19 4.76 -19.77
N LEU A 207 0.16 3.83 -18.82
CA LEU A 207 -0.25 4.11 -17.44
C LEU A 207 0.73 5.03 -16.71
N GLU A 208 2.03 4.85 -16.92
CA GLU A 208 3.07 5.70 -16.35
C GLU A 208 2.89 7.17 -16.79
N ILE A 209 2.68 7.41 -18.09
CA ILE A 209 2.40 8.77 -18.61
C ILE A 209 1.15 9.35 -17.95
N ARG A 210 0.02 8.63 -18.02
CA ARG A 210 -1.25 9.10 -17.43
C ARG A 210 -1.15 9.39 -15.95
N SER A 211 -0.41 8.56 -15.19
CA SER A 211 -0.23 8.78 -13.76
C SER A 211 0.52 10.08 -13.48
N SER A 212 1.51 10.41 -14.31
CA SER A 212 2.28 11.64 -14.19
C SER A 212 1.44 12.86 -14.58
N GLU A 213 0.64 12.77 -15.63
CA GLU A 213 -0.30 13.83 -16.05
C GLU A 213 -1.33 14.12 -14.96
N ILE A 214 -2.00 13.07 -14.45
CA ILE A 214 -2.97 13.18 -13.37
C ILE A 214 -2.34 13.90 -12.16
N LEU A 215 -1.17 13.47 -11.71
CA LEU A 215 -0.50 14.09 -10.57
C LEU A 215 -0.05 15.52 -10.86
N SER A 216 0.42 15.82 -12.07
CA SER A 216 0.78 17.17 -12.49
C SER A 216 -0.43 18.11 -12.44
N ASP A 217 -1.57 17.68 -12.97
CA ASP A 217 -2.83 18.43 -12.96
C ASP A 217 -3.34 18.68 -11.53
N TYR A 218 -3.15 17.72 -10.62
CA TYR A 218 -3.52 17.87 -9.21
C TYR A 218 -2.61 18.81 -8.41
N PHE A 219 -1.35 18.96 -8.81
CA PHE A 219 -0.34 19.75 -8.07
C PHE A 219 -0.11 21.18 -8.62
N THR A 220 -0.62 21.46 -9.82
CA THR A 220 -0.61 22.79 -10.46
C THR A 220 -1.71 23.67 -9.87
#